data_AF-A0A399HFX2-F1
#
_entry.id   AF-A0A399HFX2-F1
#
_cell.length_a   1.000
_cell.length_b   1.000
_cell.length_c   1.000
_cell.angle_alpha   90.00
_cell.angle_beta   90.00
_cell.angle_gamma   90.00
#
_symmetry.space_group_name_H-M   'P 1'
#
loop_
_entity.id
_entity.type
_entity.pdbx_description
1 polymer ?
#
loop_
_entity_poly.entity_id
_entity_poly.type
_entity_poly.pdbx_seq_one_letter_code
_entity_poly.pdbx_strand_id
1 'polypeptide(L)'
;MNNALSGLIAHVPAPAVYAILAASVLAESVLLVGAFVPTLTLLLASGSLARTGDLNLALVIATASGAVVAGDALGHRTGHLLGSRLRAGRLGRGIPAAAWQRAEALMARRGGQAVFLSRFVPVVRTLTPHLAGATRVPYRRIAPYSLLAAPLWAGAEATAGYVAATSLQHAVTYGGPALAVTAAVITATVLCGSKLRSRIRSADRESHDTVALHT
;
A
#
# COMPACT_ATOMS: atom_id res chain seq x y z
N MET A 1 -19.93 -27.58 27.46
CA MET A 1 -18.47 -27.42 27.57
C MET A 1 -17.93 -27.19 26.17
N ASN A 2 -17.91 -25.94 25.66
CA ASN A 2 -17.16 -25.52 24.46
C ASN A 2 -17.02 -23.99 24.39
N ASN A 3 -16.92 -23.33 25.56
CA ASN A 3 -16.68 -21.88 25.66
C ASN A 3 -15.20 -21.49 25.49
N ALA A 4 -14.29 -22.47 25.46
CA ALA A 4 -12.85 -22.21 25.32
C ALA A 4 -12.45 -21.89 23.86
N LEU A 5 -13.14 -22.49 22.88
CA LEU A 5 -12.85 -22.25 21.45
C LEU A 5 -13.55 -20.99 20.92
N SER A 6 -14.75 -20.68 21.41
CA SER A 6 -15.44 -19.42 21.11
C SER A 6 -14.78 -18.21 21.77
N GLY A 7 -14.11 -18.37 22.92
CA GLY A 7 -13.29 -17.33 23.55
C GLY A 7 -11.98 -17.02 22.82
N LEU A 8 -11.42 -17.98 22.06
CA LEU A 8 -10.18 -17.78 21.28
C LEU A 8 -10.42 -17.13 19.91
N ILE A 9 -11.66 -17.12 19.43
CA ILE A 9 -12.09 -16.55 18.14
C ILE A 9 -12.85 -15.22 18.35
N ALA A 10 -13.11 -14.83 19.60
CA ALA A 10 -13.84 -13.62 19.92
C ALA A 10 -12.94 -12.37 19.87
N HIS A 11 -13.21 -11.54 18.86
CA HIS A 11 -12.71 -10.18 18.65
C HIS A 11 -11.23 -10.11 18.27
N VAL A 12 -10.97 -9.84 16.98
CA VAL A 12 -9.69 -9.25 16.58
C VAL A 12 -9.48 -8.02 17.46
N PRO A 13 -8.43 -7.98 18.31
CA PRO A 13 -8.27 -6.89 19.26
C PRO A 13 -8.11 -5.59 18.46
N ALA A 14 -8.78 -4.51 18.89
CA ALA A 14 -8.77 -3.23 18.17
C ALA A 14 -7.36 -2.77 17.69
N PRO A 15 -6.27 -2.92 18.48
CA PRO A 15 -4.91 -2.65 18.01
C PRO A 15 -4.48 -3.44 16.77
N ALA A 16 -4.88 -4.70 16.65
CA ALA A 16 -4.56 -5.52 15.49
C ALA A 16 -5.28 -5.01 14.23
N VAL A 17 -6.51 -4.51 14.35
CA VAL A 17 -7.23 -3.91 13.22
C VAL A 17 -6.50 -2.65 12.73
N TYR A 18 -6.05 -1.79 13.65
CA TYR A 18 -5.24 -0.62 13.29
C TYR A 18 -3.91 -1.01 12.64
N ALA A 19 -3.23 -2.03 13.15
CA ALA A 19 -1.98 -2.51 12.58
C ALA A 19 -2.15 -3.09 11.17
N ILE A 20 -3.20 -3.89 10.96
CA ILE A 20 -3.55 -4.43 9.63
C ILE A 20 -3.87 -3.29 8.67
N LEU A 21 -4.70 -2.33 9.09
CA LEU A 21 -5.03 -1.16 8.27
C LEU A 21 -3.77 -0.39 7.86
N ALA A 22 -2.88 -0.09 8.82
CA ALA A 22 -1.63 0.61 8.56
C ALA A 22 -0.74 -0.18 7.59
N ALA A 23 -0.57 -1.49 7.84
CA ALA A 23 0.25 -2.36 7.01
C ALA A 23 -0.29 -2.48 5.58
N SER A 24 -1.61 -2.62 5.41
CA SER A 24 -2.26 -2.69 4.10
C SER A 24 -2.11 -1.39 3.31
N VAL A 25 -2.36 -0.24 3.94
CA VAL A 25 -2.18 1.08 3.32
C VAL A 25 -0.72 1.30 2.91
N LEU A 26 0.22 0.93 3.79
CA LEU A 26 1.65 1.06 3.53
C LEU A 26 2.11 0.13 2.40
N ALA A 27 1.66 -1.13 2.42
CA ALA A 27 1.99 -2.13 1.42
C ALA A 27 1.48 -1.72 0.03
N GLU A 28 0.24 -1.25 -0.07
CA GLU A 28 -0.31 -0.74 -1.34
C GLU A 28 0.51 0.45 -1.86
N SER A 29 0.84 1.38 -0.96
CA SER A 29 1.58 2.59 -1.31
C SER A 29 2.98 2.28 -1.82
N VAL A 30 3.68 1.28 -1.26
CA VAL A 30 5.07 0.94 -1.61
C VAL A 30 5.16 -0.06 -2.77
N LEU A 31 4.28 -1.06 -2.83
CA LEU A 31 4.39 -2.12 -3.80
C LEU A 31 3.91 -1.70 -5.20
N LEU A 32 3.26 -0.53 -5.34
CA LEU A 32 2.54 -0.11 -6.55
C LEU A 32 1.47 -1.12 -6.99
N VAL A 33 1.13 -2.06 -6.10
CA VAL A 33 0.11 -3.08 -6.28
C VAL A 33 -1.24 -2.49 -5.86
N GLY A 34 -1.60 -1.34 -6.47
CA GLY A 34 -2.87 -0.65 -6.23
C GLY A 34 -4.10 -1.44 -6.66
N ALA A 35 -3.91 -2.62 -7.27
CA ALA A 35 -4.98 -3.50 -7.74
C ALA A 35 -5.28 -4.70 -6.81
N PHE A 36 -4.41 -5.03 -5.85
CA PHE A 36 -4.48 -6.32 -5.14
C PHE A 36 -4.78 -6.20 -3.64
N VAL A 37 -4.58 -5.01 -3.04
CA VAL A 37 -5.00 -4.73 -1.67
C VAL A 37 -6.19 -3.77 -1.73
N PRO A 38 -7.42 -4.22 -1.43
CA PRO A 38 -8.59 -3.36 -1.44
C PRO A 38 -8.60 -2.46 -0.19
N THR A 39 -7.71 -1.46 -0.17
CA THR A 39 -7.59 -0.49 0.92
C THR A 39 -8.86 0.30 1.14
N LEU A 40 -9.59 0.63 0.07
CA LEU A 40 -10.91 1.24 0.13
C LEU A 40 -11.85 0.39 1.01
N THR A 41 -11.91 -0.92 0.76
CA THR A 41 -12.77 -1.83 1.52
C THR A 41 -12.35 -1.92 2.98
N LEU A 42 -11.05 -1.97 3.28
CA LEU A 42 -10.53 -2.01 4.65
C LEU A 42 -10.84 -0.73 5.42
N LEU A 43 -10.70 0.43 4.80
CA LEU A 43 -10.94 1.71 5.44
C LEU A 43 -12.44 1.98 5.64
N LEU A 44 -13.28 1.59 4.68
CA LEU A 44 -14.74 1.58 4.83
C LEU A 44 -15.19 0.63 5.95
N ALA A 45 -14.65 -0.58 5.99
CA ALA A 45 -14.95 -1.55 7.05
C ALA A 45 -14.52 -1.01 8.43
N SER A 46 -13.32 -0.42 8.53
CA SER A 46 -12.83 0.21 9.76
C SER A 46 -13.74 1.37 10.21
N GLY A 47 -14.24 2.17 9.27
CA GLY A 47 -15.24 3.20 9.53
C GLY A 47 -16.55 2.63 10.07
N SER A 48 -17.04 1.53 9.50
CA SER A 48 -18.27 0.86 9.98
C SER A 48 -18.10 0.25 11.38
N LEU A 49 -16.94 -0.32 11.70
CA LEU A 49 -16.62 -0.81 13.05
C LEU A 49 -16.51 0.33 14.06
N ALA A 50 -16.13 1.52 13.61
CA ALA A 50 -16.17 2.70 14.47
C ALA A 50 -17.61 3.15 14.81
N ARG A 51 -18.60 2.82 13.96
CA ARG A 51 -20.02 3.11 14.21
C ARG A 51 -20.62 2.24 15.29
N THR A 52 -20.19 0.97 15.38
CA THR A 52 -20.61 0.01 16.40
C THR A 52 -19.91 0.21 17.75
N GLY A 53 -18.86 1.04 17.79
CA GLY A 53 -18.09 1.35 18.99
C GLY A 53 -16.85 0.48 19.19
N ASP A 54 -16.57 -0.44 18.27
CA ASP A 54 -15.41 -1.35 18.36
C ASP A 54 -14.09 -0.64 18.06
N LEU A 55 -14.13 0.45 17.28
CA LEU A 55 -12.99 1.28 16.94
C LEU A 55 -13.28 2.77 17.20
N ASN A 56 -12.24 3.54 17.50
CA ASN A 56 -12.31 4.99 17.49
C ASN A 56 -12.06 5.53 16.06
N LEU A 57 -13.03 6.28 15.51
CA LEU A 57 -12.95 6.83 14.16
C LEU A 57 -11.76 7.78 13.96
N ALA A 58 -11.45 8.62 14.96
CA ALA A 58 -10.30 9.53 14.89
C ALA A 58 -8.99 8.75 14.83
N LEU A 59 -8.87 7.64 15.57
CA LEU A 59 -7.70 6.75 15.50
C LEU A 59 -7.63 6.03 14.15
N VAL A 60 -8.75 5.64 13.54
CA VAL A 60 -8.76 5.05 12.18
C VAL A 60 -8.18 6.06 11.18
N ILE A 61 -8.67 7.30 11.21
CA ILE A 61 -8.22 8.38 10.32
C ILE A 61 -6.74 8.69 10.57
N ALA A 62 -6.32 8.82 11.83
CA ALA A 62 -4.92 9.10 12.18
C ALA A 62 -3.98 7.98 11.74
N THR A 63 -4.37 6.72 11.96
CA THR A 63 -3.58 5.54 11.59
C THR A 63 -3.42 5.46 10.07
N ALA A 64 -4.53 5.57 9.32
CA ALA A 64 -4.49 5.56 7.87
C ALA A 64 -3.65 6.74 7.33
N SER A 65 -3.83 7.95 7.88
CA SER A 65 -3.08 9.13 7.46
C SER A 65 -1.59 8.98 7.69
N GLY A 66 -1.19 8.46 8.86
CA GLY A 66 0.22 8.20 9.17
C GLY A 66 0.83 7.16 8.24
N ALA A 67 0.12 6.08 7.97
CA ALA A 67 0.55 5.03 7.04
C ALA A 67 0.71 5.57 5.61
N VAL A 68 -0.19 6.46 5.17
CA VAL A 68 -0.10 7.15 3.88
C VAL A 68 1.14 8.01 3.78
N VAL A 69 1.38 8.88 4.76
CA VAL A 69 2.50 9.83 4.72
C VAL A 69 3.83 9.06 4.75
N ALA A 70 3.91 8.00 5.55
CA ALA A 70 5.05 7.08 5.56
C ALA A 70 5.21 6.37 4.20
N GLY A 71 4.11 5.89 3.62
CA GLY A 71 4.08 5.28 2.29
C GLY A 71 4.55 6.22 1.19
N ASP A 72 4.10 7.47 1.19
CA ASP A 72 4.50 8.51 0.23
C ASP A 72 6.00 8.83 0.38
N ALA A 73 6.53 8.87 1.60
CA ALA A 73 7.96 9.06 1.84
C ALA A 73 8.78 7.87 1.30
N LEU A 74 8.33 6.64 1.54
CA LEU A 74 8.98 5.44 1.01
C LEU A 74 8.88 5.37 -0.52
N GLY A 75 7.70 5.66 -1.08
CA GLY A 75 7.46 5.71 -2.53
C GLY A 75 8.29 6.77 -3.23
N HIS A 76 8.47 7.94 -2.59
CA HIS A 76 9.39 8.96 -3.07
C HIS A 76 10.84 8.47 -3.10
N ARG A 77 11.29 7.80 -2.02
CA ARG A 77 12.64 7.24 -1.96
C ARG A 77 12.87 6.13 -2.97
N THR A 78 11.93 5.19 -3.13
CA THR A 78 12.01 4.13 -4.13
C THR A 78 12.03 4.75 -5.53
N GLY A 79 11.16 5.73 -5.80
CA GLY A 79 11.17 6.49 -7.05
C GLY A 79 12.50 7.19 -7.33
N HIS A 80 13.11 7.80 -6.32
CA HIS A 80 14.41 8.47 -6.44
C HIS A 80 15.55 7.50 -6.75
N LEU A 81 15.58 6.34 -6.07
CA LEU A 81 16.61 5.31 -6.26
C LEU A 81 16.45 4.59 -7.60
N LEU A 82 15.23 4.15 -7.92
CA LEU A 82 14.95 3.38 -9.14
C LEU A 82 14.80 4.26 -10.37
N GLY A 83 14.42 5.54 -10.25
CA GLY A 83 14.14 6.42 -11.39
C GLY A 83 15.33 6.56 -12.35
N SER A 84 16.54 6.70 -11.80
CA SER A 84 17.78 6.72 -12.60
C SER A 84 18.04 5.41 -13.33
N ARG A 85 17.85 4.27 -12.65
CA ARG A 85 18.01 2.92 -13.21
C ARG A 85 16.92 2.56 -14.21
N LEU A 86 15.69 3.03 -14.01
CA LEU A 86 14.57 2.85 -14.94
C LEU A 86 14.84 3.62 -16.22
N ARG A 87 15.23 4.90 -16.14
CA ARG A 87 15.51 5.75 -17.31
C ARG A 87 16.71 5.24 -18.14
N ALA A 88 17.72 4.67 -17.50
CA ALA A 88 18.88 4.09 -18.17
C ALA A 88 18.68 2.61 -18.62
N GLY A 89 17.74 1.90 -18.00
CA GLY A 89 17.52 0.47 -18.19
C GLY A 89 16.62 0.11 -19.39
N ARG A 90 16.50 -1.19 -19.66
CA ARG A 90 15.65 -1.74 -20.75
C ARG A 90 14.16 -1.38 -20.61
N LEU A 91 13.65 -1.26 -19.38
CA LEU A 91 12.25 -0.89 -19.11
C LEU A 91 11.95 0.59 -19.45
N GLY A 92 12.89 1.52 -19.21
CA GLY A 92 12.68 2.92 -19.53
C GLY A 92 12.81 3.25 -21.01
N ARG A 93 13.49 2.40 -21.81
CA ARG A 93 13.53 2.53 -23.28
C ARG A 93 12.15 2.43 -23.93
N GLY A 94 11.18 1.76 -23.29
CA GLY A 94 9.79 1.69 -23.75
C GLY A 94 8.96 2.94 -23.45
N ILE A 95 9.44 3.85 -22.60
CA ILE A 95 8.72 5.08 -22.24
C ILE A 95 9.21 6.22 -23.15
N PRO A 96 8.32 6.88 -23.91
CA PRO A 96 8.70 7.99 -24.78
C PRO A 96 9.39 9.12 -24.01
N ALA A 97 10.46 9.69 -24.59
CA ALA A 97 11.17 10.82 -23.99
C ALA A 97 10.25 12.03 -23.72
N ALA A 98 9.27 12.25 -24.60
CA ALA A 98 8.25 13.30 -24.42
C ALA A 98 7.38 13.08 -23.17
N ALA A 99 7.07 11.83 -22.81
CA ALA A 99 6.31 11.52 -21.60
C ALA A 99 7.12 11.84 -20.34
N TRP A 100 8.42 11.49 -20.34
CA TRP A 100 9.34 11.86 -19.27
C TRP A 100 9.47 13.37 -19.09
N GLN A 101 9.65 14.12 -20.18
CA GLN A 101 9.75 15.58 -20.13
C GLN A 101 8.46 16.21 -19.59
N ARG A 102 7.28 15.71 -19.97
CA ARG A 102 6.00 16.18 -19.42
C ARG A 102 5.88 15.91 -17.92
N ALA A 103 6.25 14.70 -17.48
CA ALA A 103 6.22 14.35 -16.07
C ALA A 103 7.18 15.23 -15.23
N GLU A 104 8.39 15.45 -15.74
CA GLU A 104 9.41 16.29 -15.11
C GLU A 104 8.95 17.75 -15.05
N ALA A 105 8.41 18.30 -16.14
CA ALA A 105 7.84 19.65 -16.15
C ALA A 105 6.63 19.81 -15.21
N LEU A 106 5.74 18.81 -15.15
CA LEU A 106 4.58 18.81 -14.27
C LEU A 106 5.02 18.76 -12.80
N MET A 107 5.93 17.86 -12.44
CA MET A 107 6.42 17.76 -11.06
C MET A 107 7.24 18.99 -10.65
N ALA A 108 8.05 19.52 -11.55
CA ALA A 108 8.83 20.74 -11.31
C ALA A 108 7.94 21.98 -11.09
N ARG A 109 6.79 22.07 -11.77
CA ARG A 109 5.88 23.23 -11.61
C ARG A 109 4.85 23.01 -10.50
N ARG A 110 4.21 21.83 -10.46
CA ARG A 110 3.01 21.54 -9.65
C ARG A 110 3.12 20.28 -8.80
N GLY A 111 4.31 19.77 -8.50
CA GLY A 111 4.49 18.48 -7.79
C GLY A 111 3.68 18.35 -6.50
N GLY A 112 3.60 19.40 -5.68
CA GLY A 112 2.77 19.41 -4.47
C GLY A 112 1.28 19.28 -4.74
N GLN A 113 0.73 20.13 -5.61
CA GLN A 113 -0.67 20.07 -6.03
C GLN A 113 -1.00 18.74 -6.72
N ALA A 114 -0.08 18.19 -7.51
CA ALA A 114 -0.25 16.90 -8.16
C ALA A 114 -0.36 15.78 -7.12
N VAL A 115 0.48 15.76 -6.08
CA VAL A 115 0.35 14.81 -4.97
C VAL A 115 -1.01 14.96 -4.27
N PHE A 116 -1.43 16.19 -3.97
CA PHE A 116 -2.73 16.44 -3.35
C PHE A 116 -3.90 15.92 -4.20
N LEU A 117 -3.98 16.31 -5.46
CA LEU A 117 -5.08 15.95 -6.36
C LEU A 117 -5.06 14.46 -6.71
N SER A 118 -3.86 13.89 -6.89
CA SER A 118 -3.71 12.46 -7.20
C SER A 118 -4.32 11.57 -6.12
N ARG A 119 -4.36 12.04 -4.86
CA ARG A 119 -4.84 11.29 -3.71
C ARG A 119 -6.26 10.73 -3.91
N PHE A 120 -7.09 11.47 -4.64
CA PHE A 120 -8.49 11.11 -4.91
C PHE A 120 -8.66 10.19 -6.12
N VAL A 121 -7.57 9.82 -6.79
CA VAL A 121 -7.57 8.92 -7.95
C VAL A 121 -6.77 7.65 -7.59
N PRO A 122 -7.44 6.50 -7.37
CA PRO A 122 -6.83 5.31 -6.76
C PRO A 122 -5.52 4.82 -7.38
N VAL A 123 -5.40 4.88 -8.70
CA VAL A 123 -4.19 4.44 -9.42
C VAL A 123 -3.11 5.52 -9.40
N VAL A 124 -3.50 6.79 -9.49
CA VAL A 124 -2.55 7.91 -9.63
C VAL A 124 -1.91 8.24 -8.27
N ARG A 125 -2.63 8.09 -7.16
CA ARG A 125 -2.12 8.37 -5.81
C ARG A 125 -0.88 7.55 -5.43
N THR A 126 -0.79 6.29 -5.88
CA THR A 126 0.35 5.40 -5.57
C THR A 126 1.55 5.69 -6.48
N LEU A 127 1.28 6.09 -7.72
CA LEU A 127 2.30 6.42 -8.71
C LEU A 127 2.93 7.80 -8.48
N THR A 128 2.18 8.77 -7.96
CA THR A 128 2.64 10.16 -7.89
C THR A 128 3.85 10.36 -6.96
N PRO A 129 3.91 9.79 -5.75
CA PRO A 129 5.11 9.87 -4.90
C PRO A 129 6.34 9.26 -5.59
N HIS A 130 6.15 8.12 -6.26
CA HIS A 130 7.21 7.46 -7.04
C HIS A 130 7.69 8.33 -8.21
N LEU A 131 6.77 8.95 -8.94
CA LEU A 131 7.08 9.84 -10.04
C LEU A 131 7.80 11.11 -9.56
N ALA A 132 7.39 11.68 -8.43
CA ALA A 132 8.05 12.82 -7.80
C ALA A 132 9.49 12.47 -7.37
N GLY A 133 9.69 11.25 -6.86
CA GLY A 133 11.02 10.71 -6.59
C GLY A 133 11.86 10.55 -7.86
N ALA A 134 11.30 9.92 -8.89
CA ALA A 134 11.99 9.65 -10.16
C ALA A 134 12.39 10.92 -10.93
N THR A 135 11.62 11.99 -10.77
CA THR A 135 11.89 13.34 -11.33
C THR A 135 12.77 14.20 -10.42
N ARG A 136 13.30 13.64 -9.32
CA ARG A 136 14.18 14.31 -8.35
C ARG A 136 13.60 15.57 -7.71
N VAL A 137 12.27 15.69 -7.63
CA VAL A 137 11.66 16.76 -6.83
C VAL A 137 11.94 16.50 -5.35
N PRO A 138 12.40 17.49 -4.57
CA PRO A 138 12.68 17.29 -3.16
C PRO A 138 11.41 16.96 -2.37
N TYR A 139 11.46 15.94 -1.50
CA TYR A 139 10.30 15.49 -0.70
C TYR A 139 9.66 16.63 0.11
N ARG A 140 10.47 17.57 0.60
CA ARG A 140 10.00 18.75 1.35
C ARG A 140 8.98 19.61 0.59
N ARG A 141 8.99 19.58 -0.75
CA ARG A 141 8.05 20.33 -1.59
C ARG A 141 6.69 19.64 -1.71
N ILE A 142 6.64 18.31 -1.54
CA ILE A 142 5.41 17.52 -1.65
C ILE A 142 4.84 17.10 -0.30
N ALA A 143 5.67 17.00 0.73
CA ALA A 143 5.28 16.53 2.06
C ALA A 143 4.12 17.33 2.69
N PRO A 144 4.07 18.68 2.63
CA PRO A 144 2.94 19.44 3.17
C PRO A 144 1.62 19.08 2.48
N TYR A 145 1.65 18.83 1.18
CA TYR A 145 0.47 18.46 0.41
C TYR A 145 0.00 17.04 0.72
N SER A 146 0.93 16.10 0.92
CA SER A 146 0.61 14.74 1.41
C SER A 146 0.01 14.78 2.82
N LEU A 147 0.60 15.56 3.74
CA LEU A 147 0.11 15.75 5.11
C LEU A 147 -1.30 16.35 5.18
N LEU A 148 -1.67 17.19 4.22
CA LEU A 148 -3.03 17.74 4.11
C LEU A 148 -3.99 16.78 3.41
N ALA A 149 -3.55 16.12 2.34
CA ALA A 149 -4.40 15.23 1.55
C ALA A 149 -4.72 13.92 2.29
N ALA A 150 -3.79 13.39 3.07
CA ALA A 150 -3.93 12.13 3.79
C ALA A 150 -5.13 12.11 4.76
N PRO A 151 -5.28 13.06 5.71
CA PRO A 151 -6.41 13.10 6.62
C PRO A 151 -7.74 13.44 5.92
N LEU A 152 -7.72 14.26 4.87
CA LEU A 152 -8.94 14.55 4.10
C LEU A 152 -9.45 13.30 3.38
N TRP A 153 -8.56 12.57 2.72
CA TRP A 153 -8.91 11.33 2.05
C TRP A 153 -9.31 10.24 3.05
N ALA A 154 -8.53 10.04 4.11
CA ALA A 154 -8.80 9.03 5.12
C ALA A 154 -10.10 9.33 5.88
N GLY A 155 -10.35 10.61 6.19
CA GLY A 155 -11.59 11.09 6.77
C GLY A 155 -12.78 10.85 5.86
N ALA A 156 -12.69 11.22 4.58
CA ALA A 156 -13.77 11.01 3.62
C ALA A 156 -14.16 9.52 3.51
N GLU A 157 -13.20 8.61 3.37
CA GLU A 157 -13.48 7.18 3.26
C GLU A 157 -13.93 6.56 4.58
N ALA A 158 -13.27 6.86 5.70
CA ALA A 158 -13.65 6.32 7.00
C ALA A 158 -15.04 6.83 7.44
N THR A 159 -15.35 8.11 7.22
CA THR A 159 -16.67 8.67 7.51
C THR A 159 -17.72 8.13 6.56
N ALA A 160 -17.41 7.91 5.28
CA ALA A 160 -18.32 7.24 4.36
C ALA A 160 -18.66 5.82 4.87
N GLY A 161 -17.68 5.05 5.34
CA GLY A 161 -17.89 3.75 5.95
C GLY A 161 -18.70 3.81 7.26
N TYR A 162 -18.46 4.83 8.08
CA TYR A 162 -19.18 5.09 9.34
C TYR A 162 -20.66 5.39 9.12
N VAL A 163 -20.98 6.24 8.12
CA VAL A 163 -22.36 6.61 7.79
C VAL A 163 -23.07 5.48 7.03
N ALA A 164 -22.39 4.85 6.08
CA ALA A 164 -22.96 3.75 5.29
C ALA A 164 -22.97 2.41 6.03
N ALA A 165 -22.56 2.34 7.30
CA ALA A 165 -22.45 1.12 8.09
C ALA A 165 -23.75 0.27 8.07
N THR A 166 -24.91 0.92 8.14
CA THR A 166 -26.23 0.26 8.08
C THR A 166 -26.52 -0.39 6.72
N SER A 167 -26.05 0.19 5.61
CA SER A 167 -26.17 -0.40 4.26
C SER A 167 -25.03 -1.38 3.95
N LEU A 168 -23.85 -1.18 4.55
CA LEU A 168 -22.65 -2.01 4.38
C LEU A 168 -22.72 -3.33 5.15
N GLN A 169 -23.47 -3.44 6.24
CA GLN A 169 -23.65 -4.71 6.97
C GLN A 169 -24.15 -5.86 6.05
N HIS A 170 -24.98 -5.54 5.05
CA HIS A 170 -25.39 -6.49 4.03
C HIS A 170 -24.24 -6.88 3.07
N ALA A 171 -23.34 -5.96 2.73
CA ALA A 171 -22.19 -6.24 1.86
C ALA A 171 -21.03 -6.94 2.59
N VAL A 172 -20.82 -6.65 3.88
CA VAL A 172 -19.74 -7.24 4.71
C VAL A 172 -20.01 -8.71 5.03
N THR A 173 -21.28 -9.13 5.14
CA THR A 173 -21.66 -10.54 5.31
C THR A 173 -21.22 -11.40 4.10
N TYR A 174 -21.20 -10.84 2.89
CA TYR A 174 -20.71 -11.50 1.68
C TYR A 174 -19.25 -11.17 1.34
N GLY A 175 -18.70 -10.07 1.88
CA GLY A 175 -17.32 -9.60 1.63
C GLY A 175 -16.27 -10.08 2.64
N GLY A 176 -16.67 -10.54 3.82
CA GLY A 176 -15.78 -11.10 4.85
C GLY A 176 -14.87 -12.24 4.37
N PRO A 177 -15.38 -13.21 3.58
CA PRO A 177 -14.56 -14.24 2.96
C PRO A 177 -13.51 -13.68 1.99
N ALA A 178 -13.81 -12.58 1.29
CA ALA A 178 -12.87 -11.98 0.33
C ALA A 178 -11.66 -11.32 1.03
N LEU A 179 -11.85 -10.75 2.23
CA LEU A 179 -10.76 -10.22 3.07
C LEU A 179 -9.89 -11.33 3.67
N ALA A 180 -10.50 -12.44 4.09
CA ALA A 180 -9.75 -13.62 4.53
C ALA A 180 -8.92 -14.24 3.39
N VAL A 181 -9.49 -14.25 2.17
CA VAL A 181 -8.80 -14.71 0.96
C VAL A 181 -7.65 -13.79 0.57
N THR A 182 -7.79 -12.47 0.63
CA THR A 182 -6.66 -11.57 0.32
C THR A 182 -5.52 -11.71 1.33
N ALA A 183 -5.82 -11.82 2.63
CA ALA A 183 -4.81 -12.08 3.66
C ALA A 183 -4.11 -13.45 3.48
N ALA A 184 -4.87 -14.49 3.15
CA ALA A 184 -4.32 -15.82 2.87
C ALA A 184 -3.45 -15.83 1.62
N VAL A 185 -3.86 -15.13 0.56
CA VAL A 185 -3.13 -15.05 -0.72
C VAL A 185 -1.84 -14.27 -0.55
N ILE A 186 -1.83 -13.15 0.18
CA ILE A 186 -0.63 -12.37 0.50
C ILE A 186 0.38 -13.23 1.29
N THR A 187 -0.11 -13.96 2.29
CA THR A 187 0.71 -14.86 3.11
C THR A 187 1.30 -15.98 2.25
N ALA A 188 0.50 -16.57 1.36
CA ALA A 188 0.94 -17.62 0.45
C ALA A 188 1.97 -17.13 -0.58
N THR A 189 1.82 -15.91 -1.12
CA THR A 189 2.78 -15.36 -2.10
C THR A 189 4.12 -15.03 -1.47
N VAL A 190 4.14 -14.50 -0.25
CA VAL A 190 5.36 -14.20 0.50
C VAL A 190 6.11 -15.50 0.90
N LEU A 191 5.38 -16.52 1.35
CA LEU A 191 5.95 -17.81 1.72
C LEU A 191 6.43 -18.61 0.49
N CYS A 192 5.69 -18.58 -0.62
CA CYS A 192 6.09 -19.24 -1.86
C CYS A 192 7.30 -18.53 -2.48
N GLY A 193 7.31 -17.19 -2.49
CA GLY A 193 8.41 -16.39 -3.02
C GLY A 193 9.72 -16.47 -2.21
N SER A 194 9.64 -16.78 -0.91
CA SER A 194 10.83 -17.01 -0.06
C SER A 194 11.39 -18.42 -0.22
N LYS A 195 10.53 -19.44 -0.30
CA LYS A 195 10.94 -20.84 -0.57
C LYS A 195 11.46 -21.05 -1.99
N LEU A 196 10.90 -20.37 -2.99
CA LEU A 196 11.38 -20.50 -4.37
C LEU A 196 12.75 -19.85 -4.55
N ARG A 197 12.99 -18.70 -3.89
CA ARG A 197 14.31 -18.06 -3.86
C ARG A 197 15.37 -18.88 -3.14
N SER A 198 15.02 -19.60 -2.08
CA SER A 198 15.99 -20.46 -1.39
C SER A 198 16.39 -21.67 -2.24
N ARG A 199 15.46 -22.24 -3.02
CA ARG A 199 15.74 -23.40 -3.89
C ARG A 199 16.61 -23.06 -5.10
N ILE A 200 16.38 -21.92 -5.74
CA ILE A 200 17.19 -21.46 -6.88
C ILE A 200 18.63 -21.17 -6.42
N ARG A 201 18.81 -20.63 -5.21
CA ARG A 201 20.13 -20.28 -4.66
C ARG A 201 20.95 -21.49 -4.21
N SER A 202 20.30 -22.60 -3.88
CA SER A 202 20.98 -23.88 -3.59
C SER A 202 21.39 -24.62 -4.87
N ALA A 203 20.61 -24.53 -5.95
CA ALA A 203 20.95 -25.12 -7.25
C ALA A 203 22.17 -24.46 -7.92
N ASP A 204 22.35 -23.14 -7.70
CA ASP A 204 23.49 -22.38 -8.23
C ASP A 204 24.80 -22.60 -7.44
N ARG A 205 24.74 -23.20 -6.25
CA ARG A 205 25.94 -23.52 -5.44
C ARG A 205 26.51 -24.90 -5.78
N GLU A 206 25.66 -25.89 -6.02
CA GLU A 206 26.10 -27.24 -6.42
C GLU A 206 26.80 -27.24 -7.79
N SER A 207 26.41 -26.36 -8.71
CA SER A 207 27.04 -26.23 -10.04
C SER A 207 28.45 -25.62 -9.99
N HIS A 208 28.72 -24.75 -9.01
CA HIS A 208 30.03 -24.15 -8.82
C HIS A 208 31.03 -25.10 -8.13
N ASP A 209 30.56 -25.95 -7.21
CA ASP A 209 31.42 -26.93 -6.52
C ASP A 209 31.81 -28.12 -7.42
N THR A 210 30.94 -28.53 -8.37
CA THR A 210 31.26 -29.59 -9.34
C THR A 210 32.31 -29.19 -10.37
N VAL A 211 32.40 -27.90 -10.72
CA VAL A 211 33.42 -27.38 -11.64
C VAL A 211 34.77 -27.19 -10.96
N ALA A 212 34.80 -26.84 -9.67
CA ALA A 212 36.03 -26.64 -8.91
C ALA A 212 36.76 -27.95 -8.52
N LEU A 213 36.06 -29.08 -8.46
CA LEU A 213 36.65 -30.39 -8.17
C LEU A 213 37.28 -31.09 -9.40
N HIS A 214 37.11 -30.52 -10.59
CA HIS A 214 37.56 -31.11 -11.86
C HIS A 214 38.68 -30.31 -12.57
N THR A 215 39.24 -29.30 -11.88
CA THR A 215 40.43 -28.52 -12.28
C THR A 215 41.55 -28.72 -11.28
#